data_AF-A0A817INT3-F1
#
_entry.id   AF-A0A817INT3-F1
#
_cell.length_a   1.000
_cell.length_b   1.000
_cell.length_c   1.000
_cell.angle_alpha   90.00
_cell.angle_beta   90.00
_cell.angle_gamma   90.00
#
_symmetry.space_group_name_H-M   'P 1'
#
loop_
_entity.id
_entity.type
_entity.pdbx_description
1 polymer ?
#
loop_
_entity_poly.entity_id
_entity_poly.type
_entity_poly.pdbx_seq_one_letter_code
_entity_poly.pdbx_strand_id
1 'polypeptide(L)'
;MDISIFKLLRSLFLVLFITIMEYKRGSFTLSGALSGFILCLIIAYSNIVFLFVMITFVLSGSFVTRYKFDIKQSKIIENDNQIETKKYKKTARSHIQVLCNGVIACFYAIGYCWKTNYSGLSLPIDNKHESSIYSIGFIFTIVCCCGDTLASELGSVLAKHNPRLLTNPFRIVPVGTNGGISVVGCLFSLFGGFIIGVSYIIGNMIFCRSDYMINTWAINIQLLLYCTLFGFLGSLIDSLLGATLQFSGYDRERNVTVQIPGPSIERICGRNILSNNQVNVISSFLTSIIAIWILPSIMV
;
A
#
# COMPACT_ATOMS: atom_id res chain seq x y z
N MET A 1 22.47 11.02 23.72
CA MET A 1 21.67 10.45 22.62
C MET A 1 21.91 8.96 22.69
N ASP A 2 21.19 8.28 23.58
CA ASP A 2 21.54 6.90 23.92
C ASP A 2 20.74 5.98 23.02
N ILE A 3 21.38 5.52 21.94
CA ILE A 3 20.81 4.50 21.08
C ILE A 3 20.63 3.25 21.94
N SER A 4 19.37 2.90 22.23
CA SER A 4 19.07 1.66 22.94
C SER A 4 19.53 0.47 22.10
N ILE A 5 20.67 -0.11 22.47
CA ILE A 5 21.27 -1.28 21.79
C ILE A 5 20.25 -2.43 21.73
N PHE A 6 19.48 -2.65 22.80
CA PHE A 6 18.43 -3.66 22.85
C PHE A 6 17.35 -3.43 21.78
N LYS A 7 16.90 -2.18 21.61
CA LYS A 7 15.91 -1.79 20.61
C LYS A 7 16.43 -2.05 19.19
N LEU A 8 17.68 -1.69 18.93
CA LEU A 8 18.33 -1.91 17.63
C LEU A 8 18.47 -3.41 17.33
N LEU A 9 18.96 -4.21 18.28
CA LEU A 9 19.10 -5.66 18.14
C LEU A 9 17.75 -6.35 17.89
N ARG A 10 16.70 -5.99 18.64
CA ARG A 10 15.34 -6.49 18.41
C ARG A 10 14.84 -6.16 17.01
N SER A 11 15.03 -4.91 16.58
CA SER A 11 14.61 -4.45 15.24
C SER A 11 15.35 -5.20 14.14
N LEU A 12 16.67 -5.36 14.27
CA LEU A 12 17.50 -6.13 13.35
C LEU A 12 17.02 -7.58 13.25
N PHE A 13 16.79 -8.25 14.39
CA PHE A 13 16.35 -9.64 14.40
C PHE A 13 15.00 -9.82 13.70
N LEU A 14 13.99 -9.03 14.07
CA LEU A 14 12.64 -9.14 13.50
C LEU A 14 12.62 -8.82 12.00
N VAL A 15 13.33 -7.75 11.59
CA VAL A 15 13.38 -7.32 10.19
C VAL A 15 14.17 -8.30 9.34
N LEU A 16 15.29 -8.82 9.85
CA LEU A 16 16.05 -9.86 9.15
C LEU A 16 15.22 -11.12 8.96
N PHE A 17 14.50 -11.56 10.01
CA PHE A 17 13.63 -12.73 9.95
C PHE A 17 12.54 -12.58 8.90
N ILE A 18 11.78 -11.47 8.91
CA ILE A 18 10.69 -11.26 7.94
C ILE A 18 11.23 -11.11 6.51
N THR A 19 12.35 -10.41 6.31
CA THR A 19 12.96 -10.25 4.98
C THR A 19 13.41 -11.59 4.41
N ILE A 20 14.09 -12.43 5.22
CA ILE A 20 14.52 -13.76 4.77
C ILE A 20 13.30 -14.62 4.43
N MET A 21 12.26 -14.61 5.27
CA MET A 21 11.05 -15.36 5.03
C MET A 21 10.36 -14.95 3.73
N GLU A 22 10.16 -13.65 3.49
CA GLU A 22 9.49 -13.16 2.28
C GLU A 22 10.34 -13.32 1.01
N TYR A 23 11.67 -13.22 1.12
CA TYR A 23 12.58 -13.54 0.02
C TYR A 23 12.51 -15.02 -0.35
N LYS A 24 12.60 -15.93 0.64
CA LYS A 24 12.47 -17.39 0.41
C LYS A 24 11.10 -17.77 -0.16
N ARG A 25 10.05 -17.06 0.24
CA ARG A 25 8.70 -17.24 -0.33
C ARG A 25 8.61 -16.73 -1.78
N GLY A 26 9.62 -16.03 -2.30
CA GLY A 26 9.63 -15.44 -3.64
C GLY A 26 8.68 -14.27 -3.79
N SER A 27 8.42 -13.51 -2.72
CA SER A 27 7.60 -12.28 -2.77
C SER A 27 8.38 -11.10 -3.35
N PHE A 28 9.71 -11.08 -3.14
CA PHE A 28 10.60 -9.97 -3.52
C PHE A 28 11.80 -10.48 -4.31
N THR A 29 12.32 -9.65 -5.22
CA THR A 29 13.67 -9.85 -5.79
C THR A 29 14.72 -9.64 -4.71
N LEU A 30 15.98 -10.02 -4.97
CA LEU A 30 17.08 -9.74 -4.02
C LEU A 30 17.18 -8.24 -3.72
N SER A 31 17.08 -7.39 -4.75
CA SER A 31 17.08 -5.94 -4.56
C SER A 31 15.85 -5.45 -3.78
N GLY A 32 14.66 -6.01 -4.06
CA GLY A 32 13.45 -5.71 -3.29
C GLY A 32 13.58 -6.09 -1.81
N ALA A 33 14.16 -7.26 -1.51
CA ALA A 33 14.39 -7.72 -0.15
C ALA A 33 15.39 -6.83 0.61
N LEU A 34 16.48 -6.41 -0.05
CA LEU A 34 17.46 -5.49 0.53
C LEU A 34 16.86 -4.11 0.82
N SER A 35 16.13 -3.52 -0.13
CA SER A 35 15.43 -2.24 0.10
C SER A 35 14.37 -2.36 1.19
N GLY A 36 13.62 -3.47 1.22
CA GLY A 36 12.62 -3.76 2.24
C GLY A 36 13.25 -3.90 3.63
N PHE A 37 14.41 -4.54 3.74
CA PHE A 37 15.18 -4.63 4.98
C PHE A 37 15.56 -3.24 5.51
N ILE A 38 16.12 -2.37 4.67
CA ILE A 38 16.53 -1.02 5.07
C ILE A 38 15.32 -0.20 5.56
N LEU A 39 14.24 -0.18 4.77
CA LEU A 39 13.01 0.56 5.14
C LEU A 39 12.40 0.03 6.43
N CYS A 40 12.22 -1.29 6.54
CA CYS A 40 11.62 -1.90 7.71
C CYS A 40 12.50 -1.74 8.96
N LEU A 41 13.83 -1.66 8.81
CA LEU A 41 14.75 -1.39 9.93
C LEU A 41 14.55 0.03 10.48
N ILE A 42 14.42 1.03 9.61
CA ILE A 42 14.11 2.41 10.02
C ILE A 42 12.74 2.48 10.70
N ILE A 43 11.74 1.84 10.12
CA ILE A 43 10.38 1.78 10.65
C ILE A 43 10.35 1.09 12.03
N ALA A 44 10.99 -0.07 12.16
CA ALA A 44 11.08 -0.84 13.40
C ALA A 44 11.83 -0.08 14.50
N TYR A 45 12.91 0.59 14.12
CA TYR A 45 13.64 1.45 15.04
C TYR A 45 12.81 2.68 15.43
N SER A 46 11.90 3.17 14.59
CA SER A 46 11.01 4.28 14.97
C SER A 46 9.97 3.86 15.99
N ASN A 47 9.11 2.93 15.60
CA ASN A 47 8.01 2.45 16.42
C ASN A 47 7.69 1.00 16.03
N ILE A 48 7.62 0.10 17.02
CA ILE A 48 7.36 -1.31 16.74
C ILE A 48 5.93 -1.54 16.22
N VAL A 49 4.98 -0.69 16.59
CA VAL A 49 3.61 -0.73 16.06
C VAL A 49 3.63 -0.42 14.55
N PHE A 50 4.49 0.51 14.11
CA PHE A 50 4.65 0.79 12.69
C PHE A 50 5.23 -0.42 11.93
N LEU A 51 6.18 -1.14 12.53
CA LEU A 51 6.66 -2.40 11.95
C LEU A 51 5.54 -3.44 11.87
N PHE A 52 4.72 -3.58 12.92
CA PHE A 52 3.61 -4.52 12.94
C PHE A 52 2.58 -4.25 11.83
N VAL A 53 2.23 -2.98 11.64
CA VAL A 53 1.39 -2.51 10.53
C VAL A 53 2.04 -2.80 9.17
N MET A 54 3.34 -2.50 9.03
CA MET A 54 4.08 -2.75 7.78
C MET A 54 4.14 -4.25 7.45
N ILE A 55 4.33 -5.12 8.45
CA ILE A 55 4.30 -6.57 8.28
C ILE A 55 2.90 -7.00 7.82
N THR A 56 1.84 -6.44 8.40
CA THR A 56 0.47 -6.75 7.97
C THR A 56 0.25 -6.37 6.51
N PHE A 57 0.71 -5.20 6.08
CA PHE A 57 0.66 -4.79 4.67
C PHE A 57 1.44 -5.74 3.76
N VAL A 58 2.69 -6.07 4.12
CA VAL A 58 3.53 -6.97 3.31
C VAL A 58 2.90 -8.35 3.19
N LEU A 59 2.41 -8.93 4.30
CA LEU A 59 1.81 -10.25 4.31
C LEU A 59 0.49 -10.30 3.54
N SER A 60 -0.40 -9.32 3.75
CA SER A 60 -1.68 -9.23 3.04
C SER A 60 -1.47 -9.04 1.54
N GLY A 61 -0.59 -8.12 1.14
CA GLY A 61 -0.21 -7.94 -0.26
C GLY A 61 0.42 -9.20 -0.85
N SER A 62 1.32 -9.88 -0.13
CA SER A 62 1.94 -11.13 -0.58
C SER A 62 0.95 -12.28 -0.73
N PHE A 63 -0.06 -12.35 0.13
CA PHE A 63 -1.16 -13.31 0.02
C PHE A 63 -2.01 -13.02 -1.22
N VAL A 64 -2.43 -11.77 -1.40
CA VAL A 64 -3.33 -11.35 -2.48
C VAL A 64 -2.67 -11.42 -3.87
N THR A 65 -1.40 -11.05 -4.00
CA THR A 65 -0.66 -11.21 -5.26
C THR A 65 -0.57 -12.69 -5.68
N ARG A 66 -0.55 -13.63 -4.72
CA ARG A 66 -0.55 -15.08 -5.01
C ARG A 66 -1.94 -15.66 -5.24
N TYR A 67 -2.96 -15.03 -4.68
CA TYR A 67 -4.31 -15.54 -4.78
C TYR A 67 -4.76 -15.58 -6.24
N LYS A 68 -5.17 -16.77 -6.70
CA LYS A 68 -5.54 -17.05 -8.10
C LYS A 68 -4.50 -16.60 -9.11
N PHE A 69 -3.22 -16.76 -8.77
CA PHE A 69 -2.10 -16.41 -9.66
C PHE A 69 -2.22 -17.10 -11.02
N ASP A 70 -2.62 -18.37 -11.07
CA ASP A 70 -2.77 -19.12 -12.32
C ASP A 70 -3.82 -18.52 -13.24
N ILE A 71 -4.90 -17.94 -12.70
CA ILE A 71 -5.95 -17.25 -13.49
C ILE A 71 -5.45 -15.88 -13.96
N LYS A 72 -4.69 -15.17 -13.13
CA LYS A 72 -4.03 -13.91 -13.53
C LYS A 72 -3.03 -14.17 -14.65
N GLN A 73 -2.30 -15.28 -14.55
CA GLN A 73 -1.28 -15.69 -15.51
C GLN A 73 -1.91 -16.26 -16.78
N SER A 74 -2.96 -17.08 -16.71
CA SER A 74 -3.64 -17.62 -17.88
C SER A 74 -4.27 -16.50 -18.71
N LYS A 75 -4.87 -15.50 -18.03
CA LYS A 75 -5.30 -14.26 -18.69
C LYS A 75 -4.13 -13.64 -19.44
N ILE A 76 -2.94 -13.48 -18.84
CA ILE A 76 -1.77 -12.91 -19.51
C ILE A 76 -1.20 -13.80 -20.63
N ILE A 77 -1.26 -15.13 -20.51
CA ILE A 77 -0.68 -16.08 -21.50
C ILE A 77 -1.58 -16.28 -22.71
N GLU A 78 -2.91 -16.36 -22.55
CA GLU A 78 -3.86 -16.36 -23.68
C GLU A 78 -3.69 -15.13 -24.59
N ASN A 79 -3.13 -14.06 -24.03
CA ASN A 79 -2.87 -12.79 -24.70
C ASN A 79 -1.51 -12.72 -25.46
N ASP A 80 -0.64 -13.71 -25.29
CA ASP A 80 0.78 -13.65 -25.69
C ASP A 80 1.17 -14.89 -26.53
N ASN A 81 0.30 -15.28 -27.48
CA ASN A 81 0.45 -16.44 -28.40
C ASN A 81 1.72 -16.43 -29.29
N GLN A 82 2.73 -15.60 -28.99
CA GLN A 82 4.03 -15.58 -29.69
C GLN A 82 5.26 -15.58 -28.77
N ILE A 83 5.14 -15.80 -27.44
CA ILE A 83 6.34 -15.91 -26.58
C ILE A 83 6.38 -17.27 -25.87
N GLU A 84 6.71 -18.32 -26.63
CA GLU A 84 6.95 -19.68 -26.12
C GLU A 84 8.22 -19.84 -25.23
N THR A 85 8.90 -18.77 -24.81
CA THR A 85 10.22 -18.92 -24.13
C THR A 85 10.46 -18.07 -22.89
N LYS A 86 9.43 -17.44 -22.30
CA LYS A 86 9.55 -16.95 -20.93
C LYS A 86 8.53 -17.66 -20.05
N LYS A 87 8.99 -18.63 -19.24
CA LYS A 87 8.37 -18.89 -17.93
C LYS A 87 8.17 -17.52 -17.30
N TYR A 88 6.96 -16.97 -17.35
CA TYR A 88 6.60 -15.74 -16.65
C TYR A 88 6.74 -16.06 -15.17
N LYS A 89 7.97 -15.86 -14.66
CA LYS A 89 8.32 -16.04 -13.26
C LYS A 89 7.39 -15.14 -12.48
N LYS A 90 6.76 -15.70 -11.44
CA LYS A 90 6.20 -15.00 -10.29
C LYS A 90 6.87 -13.62 -10.14
N THR A 91 6.18 -12.55 -10.53
CA THR A 91 6.81 -11.21 -10.64
C THR A 91 7.10 -10.69 -9.25
N ALA A 92 8.25 -11.11 -8.72
CA ALA A 92 8.70 -10.74 -7.39
C ALA A 92 8.92 -9.22 -7.37
N ARG A 93 8.48 -8.56 -6.29
CA ARG A 93 8.51 -7.10 -6.21
C ARG A 93 9.95 -6.59 -6.21
N SER A 94 10.23 -5.60 -7.05
CA SER A 94 11.56 -5.00 -7.20
C SER A 94 11.84 -3.94 -6.14
N HIS A 95 13.10 -3.49 -6.03
CA HIS A 95 13.47 -2.37 -5.16
C HIS A 95 12.67 -1.10 -5.47
N ILE A 96 12.36 -0.82 -6.74
CA ILE A 96 11.58 0.37 -7.14
C ILE A 96 10.18 0.30 -6.53
N GLN A 97 9.50 -0.84 -6.65
CA GLN A 97 8.16 -1.03 -6.08
C GLN A 97 8.19 -0.92 -4.55
N VAL A 98 9.20 -1.52 -3.90
CA VAL A 98 9.36 -1.48 -2.45
C VAL A 98 9.62 -0.06 -1.95
N LEU A 99 10.50 0.68 -2.62
CA LEU A 99 10.80 2.06 -2.29
C LEU A 99 9.58 2.96 -2.50
N CYS A 100 8.91 2.86 -3.65
CA CYS A 100 7.74 3.68 -3.95
C CYS A 100 6.57 3.48 -2.98
N ASN A 101 6.33 2.25 -2.53
CA ASN A 101 5.26 1.98 -1.56
C ASN A 101 5.66 2.22 -0.09
N GLY A 102 6.95 2.44 0.20
CA GLY A 102 7.45 2.50 1.58
C GLY A 102 8.19 3.79 1.96
N VAL A 103 8.64 4.60 1.00
CA VAL A 103 9.50 5.77 1.25
C VAL A 103 8.77 6.87 2.01
N ILE A 104 7.50 7.15 1.67
CA ILE A 104 6.69 8.16 2.36
C ILE A 104 6.46 7.75 3.83
N ALA A 105 6.12 6.48 4.06
CA ALA A 105 5.99 5.93 5.40
C ALA A 105 7.32 6.03 6.18
N CYS A 106 8.46 5.81 5.51
CA CYS A 106 9.78 5.97 6.12
C CYS A 106 10.07 7.41 6.55
N PHE A 107 9.71 8.41 5.75
CA PHE A 107 9.83 9.82 6.14
C PHE A 107 9.02 10.14 7.39
N TYR A 108 7.78 9.65 7.46
CA TYR A 108 6.97 9.80 8.67
C TYR A 108 7.57 9.07 9.88
N ALA A 109 8.11 7.86 9.69
CA ALA A 109 8.79 7.13 10.76
C ALA A 109 10.03 7.89 11.28
N ILE A 110 10.82 8.51 10.40
CA ILE A 110 11.96 9.35 10.79
C ILE A 110 11.49 10.56 11.59
N GLY A 111 10.44 11.25 11.13
CA GLY A 111 9.86 12.38 11.85
C GLY A 111 9.30 12.02 13.24
N TYR A 112 8.63 10.87 13.36
CA TYR A 112 8.19 10.32 14.65
C TYR A 112 9.39 10.07 15.59
N CYS A 113 10.46 9.47 15.07
CA CYS A 113 11.71 9.24 15.80
C CYS A 113 12.28 10.54 16.37
N TRP A 114 12.33 11.58 15.53
CA TRP A 114 12.85 12.89 15.91
C TRP A 114 12.00 13.55 16.99
N LYS A 115 10.67 13.56 16.83
CA LYS A 115 9.75 14.15 17.83
C LYS A 115 9.70 13.42 19.17
N THR A 116 10.02 12.13 19.18
CA THR A 116 10.07 11.32 20.40
C THR A 116 11.46 11.25 21.03
N ASN A 117 12.41 12.08 20.57
CA ASN A 117 13.81 12.09 21.00
C ASN A 117 14.44 10.68 20.98
N TYR A 118 14.07 9.86 20.00
CA TYR A 118 14.53 8.48 19.83
C TYR A 118 14.23 7.54 21.02
N SER A 119 13.34 7.95 21.94
CA SER A 119 13.00 7.21 23.17
C SER A 119 12.56 5.77 22.91
N GLY A 120 12.03 5.49 21.72
CA GLY A 120 11.49 4.17 21.37
C GLY A 120 10.19 3.82 22.07
N LEU A 121 9.57 4.82 22.71
CA LEU A 121 8.24 4.68 23.25
C LEU A 121 7.25 4.61 22.08
N SER A 122 6.41 3.57 22.10
CA SER A 122 5.25 3.49 21.21
C SER A 122 4.14 4.29 21.87
N LEU A 123 3.84 5.46 21.30
CA LEU A 123 2.76 6.33 21.74
C LEU A 123 1.57 6.12 20.81
N PRO A 124 0.35 5.94 21.34
CA PRO A 124 -0.84 5.95 20.52
C PRO A 124 -1.07 7.35 19.93
N ILE A 125 -1.86 7.42 18.87
CA ILE A 125 -2.32 8.72 18.37
C ILE A 125 -3.24 9.34 19.42
N ASP A 126 -2.89 10.56 19.83
CA ASP A 126 -3.67 11.41 20.72
C ASP A 126 -3.49 12.90 20.38
N ASN A 127 -4.18 13.77 21.11
CA ASN A 127 -4.09 15.22 20.94
C ASN A 127 -2.98 15.88 21.76
N LYS A 128 -2.19 15.09 22.52
CA LYS A 128 -1.20 15.62 23.46
C LYS A 128 0.20 15.61 22.88
N HIS A 129 0.50 14.65 22.00
CA HIS A 129 1.83 14.46 21.46
C HIS A 129 1.91 14.93 20.00
N GLU A 130 2.88 15.80 19.71
CA GLU A 130 3.17 16.21 18.32
C GLU A 130 3.57 15.03 17.41
N SER A 131 4.05 13.92 18.00
CA SER A 131 4.37 12.68 17.28
C SER A 131 3.14 12.01 16.64
N SER A 132 1.93 12.36 17.08
CA SER A 132 0.66 11.88 16.51
C SER A 132 0.52 12.22 15.03
N ILE A 133 0.94 13.40 14.59
CA ILE A 133 0.87 13.81 13.17
C ILE A 133 1.68 12.87 12.29
N TYR A 134 2.87 12.47 12.73
CA TYR A 134 3.72 11.52 12.01
C TYR A 134 3.14 10.10 12.02
N SER A 135 2.47 9.71 13.11
CA SER A 135 1.77 8.43 13.20
C SER A 135 0.58 8.37 12.23
N ILE A 136 -0.21 9.44 12.15
CA ILE A 136 -1.30 9.59 11.17
C ILE A 136 -0.72 9.50 9.76
N GLY A 137 0.31 10.30 9.45
CA GLY A 137 0.96 10.25 8.13
C GLY A 137 1.44 8.85 7.75
N PHE A 138 2.11 8.17 8.68
CA PHE A 138 2.57 6.78 8.49
C PHE A 138 1.41 5.84 8.17
N ILE A 139 0.39 5.78 9.04
CA ILE A 139 -0.72 4.83 8.91
C ILE A 139 -1.47 5.08 7.61
N PHE A 140 -1.80 6.34 7.29
CA PHE A 140 -2.61 6.66 6.13
C PHE A 140 -1.86 6.49 4.80
N THR A 141 -0.53 6.55 4.82
CA THR A 141 0.31 6.09 3.70
C THR A 141 0.08 4.59 3.46
N ILE A 142 0.19 3.77 4.51
CA ILE A 142 0.04 2.31 4.39
C ILE A 142 -1.40 1.89 4.08
N VAL A 143 -2.40 2.59 4.64
CA VAL A 143 -3.82 2.41 4.32
C VAL A 143 -4.07 2.62 2.82
N CYS A 144 -3.53 3.71 2.24
CA CYS A 144 -3.64 3.98 0.81
C CYS A 144 -3.05 2.83 -0.01
N CYS A 145 -1.79 2.45 0.27
CA CYS A 145 -1.11 1.40 -0.47
C CYS A 145 -1.80 0.03 -0.33
N CYS A 146 -2.29 -0.31 0.86
CA CYS A 146 -3.00 -1.57 1.11
C CYS A 146 -4.35 -1.60 0.39
N GLY A 147 -5.13 -0.52 0.51
CA GLY A 147 -6.43 -0.39 -0.14
C GLY A 147 -6.31 -0.54 -1.66
N ASP A 148 -5.35 0.16 -2.26
CA ASP A 148 -5.11 0.08 -3.70
C ASP A 148 -4.60 -1.30 -4.16
N THR A 149 -3.66 -1.90 -3.41
CA THR A 149 -3.14 -3.25 -3.72
C THR A 149 -4.26 -4.29 -3.69
N LEU A 150 -5.11 -4.27 -2.66
CA LEU A 150 -6.22 -5.21 -2.55
C LEU A 150 -7.28 -4.99 -3.64
N ALA A 151 -7.60 -3.73 -3.95
CA ALA A 151 -8.55 -3.41 -5.01
C ALA A 151 -8.08 -3.85 -6.40
N SER A 152 -6.82 -3.56 -6.75
CA SER A 152 -6.26 -3.89 -8.07
C SER A 152 -6.04 -5.40 -8.25
N GLU A 153 -5.56 -6.09 -7.21
CA GLU A 153 -5.21 -7.51 -7.30
C GLU A 153 -6.39 -8.47 -7.09
N LEU A 154 -7.36 -8.14 -6.22
CA LEU A 154 -8.55 -8.97 -6.01
C LEU A 154 -9.71 -8.50 -6.90
N GLY A 155 -9.89 -7.19 -7.07
CA GLY A 155 -10.95 -6.64 -7.91
C GLY A 155 -10.82 -7.10 -9.36
N SER A 156 -9.61 -7.14 -9.93
CA SER A 156 -9.38 -7.61 -11.31
C SER A 156 -9.72 -9.09 -11.55
N VAL A 157 -9.74 -9.91 -10.50
CA VAL A 157 -10.00 -11.36 -10.59
C VAL A 157 -11.42 -11.71 -10.17
N LEU A 158 -11.95 -11.04 -9.15
CA LEU A 158 -13.24 -11.38 -8.53
C LEU A 158 -14.41 -10.54 -9.07
N ALA A 159 -14.14 -9.43 -9.76
CA ALA A 159 -15.20 -8.68 -10.43
C ALA A 159 -15.80 -9.49 -11.58
N LYS A 160 -17.13 -9.64 -11.57
CA LYS A 160 -17.90 -10.29 -12.64
C LYS A 160 -18.13 -9.37 -13.84
N HIS A 161 -18.11 -8.05 -13.61
CA HIS A 161 -18.38 -7.03 -14.62
C HIS A 161 -17.12 -6.23 -14.89
N ASN A 162 -17.00 -5.74 -16.13
CA ASN A 162 -15.92 -4.85 -16.51
C ASN A 162 -15.95 -3.55 -15.69
N PRO A 163 -14.77 -3.01 -15.34
CA PRO A 163 -14.68 -1.77 -14.59
C PRO A 163 -15.21 -0.57 -15.40
N ARG A 164 -15.52 0.51 -14.69
CA ARG A 164 -15.90 1.80 -15.25
C ARG A 164 -14.76 2.79 -15.06
N LEU A 165 -14.52 3.66 -16.04
CA LEU A 165 -13.47 4.66 -15.94
C LEU A 165 -13.84 5.74 -14.91
N LEU A 166 -12.97 6.02 -13.93
CA LEU A 166 -13.28 6.99 -12.88
C LEU A 166 -13.60 8.39 -13.42
N THR A 167 -12.86 8.85 -14.44
CA THR A 167 -13.07 10.16 -15.08
C THR A 167 -14.28 10.21 -16.01
N ASN A 168 -14.83 9.05 -16.40
CA ASN A 168 -16.07 8.96 -17.17
C ASN A 168 -16.87 7.73 -16.71
N PRO A 169 -17.69 7.86 -15.64
CA PRO A 169 -18.34 6.73 -14.96
C PRO A 169 -19.33 5.93 -15.82
N PHE A 170 -19.75 6.47 -16.97
CA PHE A 170 -20.63 5.77 -17.91
C PHE A 170 -19.85 4.92 -18.92
N ARG A 171 -18.53 5.12 -19.01
CA ARG A 171 -17.66 4.37 -19.92
C ARG A 171 -17.17 3.09 -19.24
N ILE A 172 -17.60 1.95 -19.78
CA ILE A 172 -17.07 0.64 -19.42
C ILE A 172 -15.72 0.47 -20.13
N VAL A 173 -14.71 0.01 -19.40
CA VAL A 173 -13.34 -0.18 -19.91
C VAL A 173 -12.87 -1.61 -19.64
N PRO A 174 -11.96 -2.15 -20.47
CA PRO A 174 -11.39 -3.48 -20.23
C PRO A 174 -10.63 -3.55 -18.90
N VAL A 175 -10.56 -4.75 -18.33
CA VAL A 175 -9.79 -5.02 -17.11
C VAL A 175 -8.31 -4.66 -17.34
N GLY A 176 -7.68 -4.04 -16.34
CA GLY A 176 -6.30 -3.56 -16.42
C GLY A 176 -6.14 -2.11 -16.90
N THR A 177 -7.25 -1.42 -17.24
CA THR A 177 -7.22 0.01 -17.56
C THR A 177 -6.88 0.83 -16.31
N ASN A 178 -5.87 1.71 -16.38
CA ASN A 178 -5.54 2.61 -15.28
C ASN A 178 -6.72 3.53 -14.98
N GLY A 179 -7.11 3.60 -13.71
CA GLY A 179 -8.29 4.35 -13.28
C GLY A 179 -9.63 3.68 -13.58
N GLY A 180 -9.63 2.40 -13.96
CA GLY A 180 -10.82 1.58 -13.99
C GLY A 180 -11.23 1.14 -12.58
N ILE A 181 -12.43 1.54 -12.13
CA ILE A 181 -12.98 1.17 -10.82
C ILE A 181 -14.10 0.13 -10.97
N SER A 182 -14.17 -0.81 -10.04
CA SER A 182 -15.25 -1.81 -9.94
C SER A 182 -15.80 -1.83 -8.53
N VAL A 183 -17.07 -2.19 -8.36
CA VAL A 183 -17.71 -2.28 -7.03
C VAL A 183 -16.93 -3.23 -6.11
N VAL A 184 -16.50 -4.39 -6.64
CA VAL A 184 -15.70 -5.36 -5.90
C VAL A 184 -14.35 -4.77 -5.50
N GLY A 185 -13.68 -4.04 -6.40
CA GLY A 185 -12.45 -3.31 -6.07
C GLY A 185 -12.65 -2.28 -4.97
N CYS A 186 -13.73 -1.50 -5.01
CA CYS A 186 -14.07 -0.53 -3.97
C CYS A 186 -14.30 -1.18 -2.60
N LEU A 187 -14.94 -2.35 -2.55
CA LEU A 187 -15.11 -3.10 -1.30
C LEU A 187 -13.77 -3.60 -0.76
N PHE A 188 -12.88 -4.06 -1.64
CA PHE A 188 -11.54 -4.50 -1.23
C PHE A 188 -10.62 -3.36 -0.81
N SER A 189 -10.80 -2.14 -1.34
CA SER A 189 -10.05 -0.98 -0.84
C SER A 189 -10.51 -0.55 0.55
N LEU A 190 -11.82 -0.55 0.82
CA LEU A 190 -12.36 -0.38 2.18
C LEU A 190 -11.80 -1.45 3.13
N PHE A 191 -11.81 -2.71 2.70
CA PHE A 191 -11.31 -3.83 3.50
C PHE A 191 -9.80 -3.75 3.78
N GLY A 192 -9.01 -3.29 2.81
CA GLY A 192 -7.58 -3.05 3.00
C GLY A 192 -7.31 -1.98 4.06
N GLY A 193 -8.06 -0.87 4.02
CA GLY A 193 -8.02 0.15 5.05
C GLY A 193 -8.43 -0.38 6.43
N PHE A 194 -9.48 -1.18 6.49
CA PHE A 194 -9.94 -1.85 7.73
C PHE A 194 -8.85 -2.75 8.34
N ILE A 195 -8.21 -3.61 7.53
CA ILE A 195 -7.14 -4.50 8.00
C ILE A 195 -6.00 -3.70 8.64
N ILE A 196 -5.59 -2.59 8.01
CA ILE A 196 -4.50 -1.76 8.53
C ILE A 196 -4.92 -1.04 9.81
N GLY A 197 -6.14 -0.51 9.89
CA GLY A 197 -6.67 0.10 11.11
C GLY A 197 -6.73 -0.88 12.29
N VAL A 198 -7.24 -2.09 12.06
CA VAL A 198 -7.26 -3.16 13.08
C VAL A 198 -5.85 -3.55 13.49
N SER A 199 -4.93 -3.69 12.53
CA SER A 199 -3.52 -4.01 12.81
C SER A 199 -2.87 -2.95 13.70
N TYR A 200 -3.14 -1.67 13.46
CA TYR A 200 -2.62 -0.60 14.32
C TYR A 200 -3.18 -0.68 15.74
N ILE A 201 -4.49 -0.91 15.91
CA ILE A 201 -5.12 -1.05 17.23
C ILE A 201 -4.53 -2.25 17.99
N ILE A 202 -4.43 -3.42 17.34
CA ILE A 202 -3.83 -4.62 17.93
C ILE A 202 -2.36 -4.37 18.29
N GLY A 203 -1.61 -3.72 17.40
CA GLY A 203 -0.22 -3.36 17.66
C GLY A 203 -0.08 -2.48 18.90
N ASN A 204 -0.94 -1.47 19.07
CA ASN A 204 -0.96 -0.66 20.28
C ASN A 204 -1.31 -1.50 21.52
N MET A 205 -2.28 -2.41 21.45
CA MET A 205 -2.63 -3.28 22.58
C MET A 205 -1.47 -4.17 23.03
N ILE A 206 -0.64 -4.65 22.08
CA ILE A 206 0.48 -5.55 22.37
C ILE A 206 1.71 -4.77 22.86
N PHE A 207 1.97 -3.58 22.30
CA PHE A 207 3.26 -2.90 22.45
C PHE A 207 3.23 -1.55 23.19
N CYS A 208 2.05 -0.95 23.40
CA CYS A 208 1.91 0.29 24.18
C CYS A 208 1.58 -0.01 25.65
N ARG A 209 1.87 0.96 26.54
CA ARG A 209 1.56 0.83 27.98
C ARG A 209 0.05 0.83 28.22
N SER A 210 -0.42 -0.05 29.11
CA SER A 210 -1.84 -0.29 29.43
C SER A 210 -2.62 0.98 29.79
N ASP A 211 -1.99 1.90 30.52
CA ASP A 211 -2.67 3.08 31.09
C ASP A 211 -3.10 4.08 30.02
N TYR A 212 -2.48 4.04 28.84
CA TYR A 212 -2.87 4.87 27.69
C TYR A 212 -4.08 4.31 26.93
N MET A 213 -4.28 2.98 26.94
CA MET A 213 -5.31 2.33 26.10
C MET A 213 -6.74 2.58 26.56
N ILE A 214 -6.96 2.69 27.87
CA ILE A 214 -8.30 2.93 28.44
C ILE A 214 -8.83 4.32 28.01
N ASN A 215 -7.94 5.30 27.90
CA ASN A 215 -8.30 6.68 27.60
C ASN A 215 -8.40 7.00 26.10
N THR A 216 -7.97 6.10 25.21
CA THR A 216 -7.94 6.34 23.74
C THR A 216 -8.90 5.44 22.96
N TRP A 217 -9.84 4.75 23.62
CA TRP A 217 -10.75 3.81 22.94
C TRP A 217 -11.65 4.49 21.90
N ALA A 218 -12.24 5.64 22.22
CA ALA A 218 -13.04 6.42 21.27
C ALA A 218 -12.23 6.85 20.05
N ILE A 219 -11.00 7.31 20.28
CA ILE A 219 -10.04 7.69 19.24
C ILE A 219 -9.71 6.49 18.34
N ASN A 220 -9.50 5.30 18.91
CA ASN A 220 -9.21 4.08 18.15
C ASN A 220 -10.39 3.67 17.23
N ILE A 221 -11.64 3.79 17.69
CA ILE A 221 -12.82 3.51 16.85
C ILE A 221 -12.92 4.51 15.70
N GLN A 222 -12.74 5.80 15.97
CA GLN A 222 -12.73 6.83 14.92
C GLN A 222 -11.61 6.56 13.92
N LEU A 223 -10.40 6.26 14.41
CA LEU A 223 -9.25 5.93 13.56
C LEU A 223 -9.54 4.72 12.67
N LEU A 224 -10.18 3.67 13.18
CA LEU A 224 -10.57 2.51 12.39
C LEU A 224 -11.53 2.90 11.26
N LEU A 225 -12.56 3.69 11.57
CA LEU A 225 -13.51 4.19 10.57
C LEU A 225 -12.79 5.00 9.48
N TYR A 226 -11.90 5.91 9.87
CA TYR A 226 -11.12 6.70 8.92
C TYR A 226 -10.15 5.85 8.12
N CYS A 227 -9.48 4.85 8.71
CA CYS A 227 -8.62 3.93 7.97
C CYS A 227 -9.43 3.19 6.88
N THR A 228 -10.62 2.70 7.20
CA THR A 228 -11.52 2.08 6.23
C THR A 228 -11.88 3.03 5.10
N LEU A 229 -12.35 4.24 5.42
CA LEU A 229 -12.74 5.25 4.42
C LEU A 229 -11.55 5.70 3.56
N PHE A 230 -10.37 5.87 4.15
CA PHE A 230 -9.19 6.30 3.43
C PHE A 230 -8.54 5.19 2.61
N GLY A 231 -8.79 3.92 2.93
CA GLY A 231 -8.42 2.81 2.04
C GLY A 231 -9.12 2.98 0.68
N PHE A 232 -10.41 3.34 0.72
CA PHE A 232 -11.18 3.68 -0.48
C PHE A 232 -10.74 5.02 -1.11
N LEU A 233 -10.63 6.10 -0.33
CA LEU A 233 -10.23 7.41 -0.84
C LEU A 233 -8.85 7.37 -1.51
N GLY A 234 -7.87 6.70 -0.90
CA GLY A 234 -6.52 6.57 -1.44
C GLY A 234 -6.51 5.83 -2.78
N SER A 235 -7.26 4.74 -2.90
CA SER A 235 -7.41 4.02 -4.18
C SER A 235 -8.16 4.85 -5.23
N LEU A 236 -9.10 5.72 -4.84
CA LEU A 236 -9.72 6.68 -5.76
C LEU A 236 -8.73 7.73 -6.26
N ILE A 237 -7.87 8.27 -5.37
CA ILE A 237 -6.82 9.21 -5.76
C ILE A 237 -5.85 8.55 -6.75
N ASP A 238 -5.43 7.32 -6.46
CA ASP A 238 -4.59 6.51 -7.34
C ASP A 238 -5.25 6.32 -8.72
N SER A 239 -6.51 5.88 -8.72
CA SER A 239 -7.31 5.70 -9.94
C SER A 239 -7.51 7.00 -10.73
N LEU A 240 -7.63 8.14 -10.07
CA LEU A 240 -7.78 9.45 -10.72
C LEU A 240 -6.48 9.85 -11.42
N LEU A 241 -5.35 9.71 -10.73
CA LEU A 241 -4.02 9.92 -11.29
C LEU A 241 -3.76 8.92 -12.42
N GLY A 242 -4.20 7.67 -12.27
CA GLY A 242 -4.11 6.64 -13.30
C GLY A 242 -4.87 6.98 -14.57
N ALA A 243 -6.14 7.34 -14.46
CA ALA A 243 -6.98 7.71 -15.60
C ALA A 243 -6.50 8.96 -16.36
N THR A 244 -5.70 9.82 -15.72
CA THR A 244 -5.28 11.13 -16.25
C THR A 244 -3.82 11.16 -16.69
N LEU A 245 -2.91 10.60 -15.88
CA LEU A 245 -1.45 10.72 -16.01
C LEU A 245 -0.73 9.42 -16.37
N GLN A 246 -1.46 8.30 -16.48
CA GLN A 246 -0.91 7.03 -16.96
C GLN A 246 -1.57 6.61 -18.26
N PHE A 247 -0.79 6.21 -19.25
CA PHE A 247 -1.33 5.75 -20.52
C PHE A 247 -1.96 4.37 -20.33
N SER A 248 -3.19 4.20 -20.83
CA SER A 248 -3.76 2.87 -21.08
C SER A 248 -4.29 2.80 -22.50
N GLY A 249 -3.89 1.76 -23.22
CA GLY A 249 -4.35 1.44 -24.56
C GLY A 249 -4.88 0.02 -24.65
N TYR A 250 -5.62 -0.27 -25.71
CA TYR A 250 -6.14 -1.59 -26.04
C TYR A 250 -5.46 -2.09 -27.32
N ASP A 251 -4.82 -3.24 -27.23
CA ASP A 251 -4.30 -3.98 -28.37
C ASP A 251 -5.41 -4.90 -28.88
N ARG A 252 -5.95 -4.59 -30.08
CA ARG A 252 -7.04 -5.36 -30.69
C ARG A 252 -6.61 -6.74 -31.19
N GLU A 253 -5.33 -6.90 -31.56
CA GLU A 253 -4.82 -8.17 -32.05
C GLU A 253 -4.72 -9.18 -30.91
N ARG A 254 -4.32 -8.71 -29.73
CA ARG A 254 -4.13 -9.52 -28.53
C ARG A 254 -5.31 -9.49 -27.56
N ASN A 255 -6.30 -8.63 -27.80
CA ASN A 255 -7.44 -8.37 -26.92
C ASN A 255 -7.03 -8.00 -25.48
N VAL A 256 -6.04 -7.11 -25.34
CA VAL A 256 -5.50 -6.71 -24.03
C VAL A 256 -5.38 -5.24 -23.80
N THR A 257 -5.46 -4.88 -22.52
CA THR A 257 -5.01 -3.58 -22.05
C THR A 257 -3.50 -3.55 -21.89
N VAL A 258 -2.86 -2.53 -22.45
CA VAL A 258 -1.42 -2.28 -22.41
C VAL A 258 -1.14 -0.88 -21.86
N GLN A 259 0.01 -0.72 -21.20
CA GLN A 259 0.39 0.53 -20.53
C GLN A 259 1.41 1.37 -21.30
N ILE A 260 1.81 0.92 -22.49
CA ILE A 260 2.82 1.59 -23.33
C ILE A 260 2.19 1.84 -24.70
N PRO A 261 2.35 3.03 -25.29
CA PRO A 261 1.88 3.30 -26.65
C PRO A 261 2.60 2.46 -27.70
N GLY A 262 1.92 2.16 -28.81
CA GLY A 262 2.53 1.49 -29.96
C GLY A 262 1.65 1.55 -31.20
N PRO A 263 2.14 1.06 -32.35
CA PRO A 263 1.50 1.29 -33.66
C PRO A 263 0.10 0.69 -33.80
N SER A 264 -0.16 -0.47 -33.18
CA SER A 264 -1.44 -1.20 -33.21
C SER A 264 -2.32 -0.94 -31.99
N ILE A 265 -1.95 0.00 -31.12
CA ILE A 265 -2.57 0.18 -29.81
C ILE A 265 -3.55 1.36 -29.84
N GLU A 266 -4.82 1.08 -29.62
CA GLU A 266 -5.86 2.09 -29.52
C GLU A 266 -5.89 2.71 -28.11
N ARG A 267 -5.73 4.03 -28.00
CA ARG A 267 -5.73 4.68 -26.69
C ARG A 267 -7.11 4.62 -26.01
N ILE A 268 -7.15 4.14 -24.77
CA ILE A 268 -8.34 4.18 -23.92
C ILE A 268 -8.39 5.50 -23.15
N CYS A 269 -7.37 5.80 -22.33
CA CYS A 269 -7.33 6.96 -21.45
C CYS A 269 -5.90 7.38 -21.06
N GLY A 270 -5.83 8.50 -20.32
CA GLY A 270 -4.61 9.04 -19.72
C GLY A 270 -3.50 9.44 -20.70
N ARG A 271 -2.34 9.80 -20.16
CA ARG A 271 -1.15 10.25 -20.91
C ARG A 271 0.06 9.48 -20.38
N ASN A 272 1.11 9.29 -21.16
CA ASN A 272 2.30 8.58 -20.68
C ASN A 272 3.22 9.54 -19.90
N ILE A 273 2.76 10.07 -18.77
CA ILE A 273 3.48 11.05 -17.94
C ILE A 273 4.11 10.39 -16.72
N LEU A 274 3.34 9.54 -16.03
CA LEU A 274 3.78 8.86 -14.81
C LEU A 274 3.72 7.34 -14.97
N SER A 275 4.68 6.66 -14.34
CA SER A 275 4.65 5.22 -14.10
C SER A 275 3.76 4.86 -12.91
N ASN A 276 3.36 3.58 -12.79
CA ASN A 276 2.59 3.09 -11.64
C ASN A 276 3.30 3.32 -10.30
N ASN A 277 4.60 3.07 -10.24
CA ASN A 277 5.38 3.34 -9.04
C ASN A 277 5.35 4.82 -8.62
N GLN A 278 5.38 5.76 -9.57
CA GLN A 278 5.28 7.20 -9.27
C GLN A 278 3.87 7.60 -8.81
N VAL A 279 2.83 7.02 -9.43
CA VAL A 279 1.45 7.26 -9.00
C VAL A 279 1.24 6.79 -7.57
N ASN A 280 1.72 5.59 -7.20
CA ASN A 280 1.63 5.08 -5.82
C ASN A 280 2.29 6.02 -4.79
N VAL A 281 3.44 6.62 -5.13
CA VAL A 281 4.12 7.59 -4.26
C VAL A 281 3.26 8.82 -4.07
N ILE A 282 2.73 9.38 -5.15
CA ILE A 282 1.94 10.62 -5.12
C ILE A 282 0.59 10.36 -4.42
N SER A 283 -0.10 9.27 -4.73
CA SER A 283 -1.40 8.92 -4.15
C SER A 283 -1.29 8.70 -2.64
N SER A 284 -0.29 7.94 -2.18
CA SER A 284 -0.06 7.71 -0.75
C SER A 284 0.39 8.98 0.00
N PHE A 285 1.20 9.84 -0.63
CA PHE A 285 1.56 11.14 -0.09
C PHE A 285 0.36 12.08 0.04
N LEU A 286 -0.46 12.23 -1.01
CA LEU A 286 -1.66 13.07 -0.94
C LEU A 286 -2.65 12.55 0.11
N THR A 287 -2.86 11.24 0.16
CA THR A 287 -3.77 10.60 1.13
C THR A 287 -3.33 10.84 2.56
N SER A 288 -2.03 10.74 2.85
CA SER A 288 -1.48 11.00 4.18
C SER A 288 -1.56 12.48 4.57
N ILE A 289 -1.32 13.41 3.65
CA ILE A 289 -1.49 14.86 3.90
C ILE A 289 -2.95 15.22 4.20
N ILE A 290 -3.90 14.67 3.42
CA ILE A 290 -5.33 14.87 3.66
C ILE A 290 -5.71 14.34 5.05
N ALA A 291 -5.21 13.16 5.43
CA ALA A 291 -5.47 12.59 6.75
C ALA A 291 -4.91 13.46 7.86
N ILE A 292 -3.67 13.95 7.72
CA ILE A 292 -3.02 14.86 8.68
C ILE A 292 -3.83 16.16 8.86
N TRP A 293 -4.46 16.66 7.80
CA TRP A 293 -5.25 17.88 7.89
C TRP A 293 -6.62 17.68 8.56
N ILE A 294 -7.26 16.53 8.30
CA ILE A 294 -8.62 16.25 8.77
C ILE A 294 -8.63 15.70 10.20
N LEU A 295 -7.80 14.69 10.48
CA LEU A 295 -7.95 13.88 11.70
C LEU A 295 -7.69 14.64 13.01
N PRO A 296 -6.63 15.46 13.14
CA PRO A 296 -6.37 16.18 14.39
C PRO A 296 -7.52 17.09 14.83
N SER A 297 -8.30 17.62 13.88
CA SER A 297 -9.46 18.47 14.14
C SER A 297 -10.67 17.70 14.67
N ILE A 298 -10.70 16.38 14.48
CA ILE A 298 -11.86 15.53 14.76
C ILE A 298 -11.60 14.59 15.95
N MET A 299 -10.34 14.28 16.25
CA MET A 299 -9.93 13.36 17.33
C MET A 299 -10.02 13.99 18.74
N VAL A 300 -10.93 14.96 18.95
CA VAL A 300 -11.19 15.68 20.23
C VAL A 300 -11.91 14.80 21.24
#